data_AF-A0A7C6UTR0-F1
#
_entry.id   AF-A0A7C6UTR0-F1
#
_cell.length_a   1.000
_cell.length_b   1.000
_cell.length_c   1.000
_cell.angle_alpha   90.00
_cell.angle_beta   90.00
_cell.angle_gamma   90.00
#
_symmetry.space_group_name_H-M   'P 1'
#
loop_
_entity.id
_entity.type
_entity.pdbx_description
1 polymer ?
#
loop_
_entity_poly.entity_id
_entity_poly.type
_entity_poly.pdbx_seq_one_letter_code
_entity_poly.pdbx_strand_id
1 'polypeptide(L)'
;MKNKKSLVYIASLPSPERYEKTAFYMAINTSWFEKIGSTFEQTSVIDHRKSPDEAVNLIKNASVIFLMGRTTLAQMAFILEYGLTEPLKYHNGVIIGLSAGAINMAKVSLCSKDAD
;
A
#
# COMPACT_ATOMS: atom_id res chain seq x y z
N MET A 1 0.81 -12.85 -14.04
CA MET A 1 -0.43 -12.20 -13.55
C MET A 1 -1.40 -12.04 -14.70
N LYS A 2 -2.62 -12.58 -14.60
CA LYS A 2 -3.59 -12.62 -15.71
C LYS A 2 -4.39 -11.31 -15.90
N ASN A 3 -4.30 -10.35 -14.98
CA ASN A 3 -4.96 -9.05 -15.06
C ASN A 3 -3.98 -7.97 -14.56
N LYS A 4 -3.52 -7.07 -15.44
CA LYS A 4 -2.52 -6.01 -15.13
C LYS A 4 -3.14 -4.61 -15.14
N LYS A 5 -4.38 -4.47 -14.68
CA LYS A 5 -5.14 -3.21 -14.79
C LYS A 5 -4.66 -2.14 -13.80
N SER A 6 -4.49 -2.52 -12.54
CA SER A 6 -4.33 -1.53 -11.47
C SER A 6 -3.31 -1.96 -10.42
N LEU A 7 -2.41 -1.04 -10.08
CA LEU A 7 -1.46 -1.14 -8.98
C LEU A 7 -1.76 -0.04 -7.95
N VAL A 8 -2.14 -0.44 -6.75
CA VAL A 8 -2.54 0.47 -5.68
C VAL A 8 -1.53 0.40 -4.54
N TYR A 9 -0.93 1.54 -4.20
CA TYR A 9 -0.01 1.67 -3.09
C TYR A 9 -0.75 2.10 -1.82
N ILE A 10 -0.36 1.54 -0.67
CA ILE A 10 -0.79 2.01 0.65
C ILE A 10 0.40 2.70 1.32
N ALA A 11 0.26 4.00 1.58
CA ALA A 11 1.30 4.80 2.19
C ALA A 11 1.68 4.27 3.57
N SER A 12 2.97 4.36 3.92
CA SER A 12 3.43 3.93 5.25
C SER A 12 3.15 4.94 6.36
N LEU A 13 3.05 6.22 5.97
CA LEU A 13 2.75 7.34 6.85
C LEU A 13 1.94 8.32 6.01
N PRO A 14 0.61 8.39 6.18
CA PRO A 14 -0.32 9.08 5.29
C PRO A 14 -0.43 10.58 5.59
N SER A 15 0.68 11.27 5.85
CA SER A 15 0.67 12.69 6.26
C SER A 15 1.09 13.67 5.16
N PRO A 16 0.59 14.92 5.16
CA PRO A 16 0.89 15.91 4.12
C PRO A 16 2.37 16.15 3.86
N GLU A 17 3.19 16.20 4.92
CA GLU A 17 4.64 16.38 4.82
C GLU A 17 5.37 15.18 4.20
N ARG A 18 4.66 14.07 3.96
CA ARG A 18 5.19 12.87 3.32
C ARG A 18 4.68 12.64 1.91
N TYR A 19 3.65 13.35 1.44
CA TYR A 19 3.02 13.06 0.14
C TYR A 19 4.00 13.06 -1.03
N GLU A 20 4.91 14.03 -1.11
CA GLU A 20 5.92 14.09 -2.17
C GLU A 20 6.89 12.90 -2.09
N LYS A 21 7.34 12.56 -0.88
CA LYS A 21 8.24 11.43 -0.64
C LYS A 21 7.54 10.10 -0.95
N THR A 22 6.26 9.98 -0.62
CA THR A 22 5.42 8.84 -0.98
C THR A 22 5.28 8.72 -2.49
N ALA A 23 4.99 9.80 -3.21
CA ALA A 23 4.91 9.81 -4.67
C ALA A 23 6.26 9.45 -5.33
N PHE A 24 7.37 9.94 -4.79
CA PHE A 24 8.72 9.60 -5.24
C PHE A 24 9.00 8.09 -5.11
N TYR A 25 8.76 7.50 -3.93
CA TYR A 25 8.96 6.06 -3.76
C TYR A 25 7.95 5.22 -4.52
N MET A 26 6.72 5.70 -4.72
CA MET A 26 5.75 5.08 -5.61
C MET A 26 6.35 4.94 -7.01
N ALA A 27 6.89 6.02 -7.60
CA ALA A 27 7.52 5.98 -8.92
C ALA A 27 8.71 5.02 -8.98
N ILE A 28 9.58 5.00 -7.96
CA ILE A 28 10.70 4.05 -7.87
C ILE A 28 10.18 2.62 -7.84
N ASN A 29 9.22 2.32 -6.97
CA ASN A 29 8.69 0.97 -6.81
C ASN A 29 7.96 0.51 -8.09
N THR A 30 7.25 1.41 -8.78
CA THR A 30 6.61 1.12 -10.08
C THR A 30 7.66 0.76 -11.12
N SER A 31 8.80 1.49 -11.16
CA SER A 31 9.87 1.24 -12.13
C SER A 31 10.48 -0.17 -12.02
N TRP A 32 10.40 -0.82 -10.86
CA TRP A 32 10.87 -2.20 -10.69
C TRP A 32 10.05 -3.18 -11.52
N PHE A 33 8.73 -2.96 -11.61
CA PHE A 33 7.85 -3.77 -12.45
C PHE A 33 8.12 -3.52 -13.93
N GLU A 34 8.35 -2.27 -14.33
CA GLU A 34 8.67 -1.89 -15.71
C GLU A 34 9.96 -2.59 -16.18
N LYS A 35 11.00 -2.60 -15.32
CA LYS A 35 12.28 -3.28 -15.60
C LYS A 35 12.16 -4.77 -15.87
N ILE A 36 11.13 -5.43 -15.33
CA ILE A 36 10.85 -6.86 -15.56
C ILE A 36 9.75 -7.09 -16.61
N GLY A 37 9.42 -6.06 -17.41
CA GLY A 37 8.43 -6.15 -18.48
C GLY A 37 6.98 -6.21 -18.00
N SER A 38 6.69 -5.70 -16.81
CA SER A 38 5.33 -5.61 -16.26
C SER A 38 4.91 -4.17 -16.03
N THR A 39 3.96 -3.70 -16.85
CA THR A 39 3.33 -2.39 -16.73
C THR A 39 1.90 -2.53 -16.20
N PHE A 40 1.37 -1.44 -15.65
CA PHE A 40 0.00 -1.33 -15.17
C PHE A 40 -0.70 -0.17 -15.88
N GLU A 41 -1.99 -0.32 -16.21
CA GLU A 41 -2.75 0.74 -16.87
C GLU A 41 -3.02 1.93 -15.93
N GLN A 42 -3.22 1.64 -14.65
CA GLN A 42 -3.45 2.65 -13.62
C GLN A 42 -2.60 2.39 -12.38
N THR A 43 -1.94 3.43 -11.89
CA THR A 43 -1.27 3.44 -10.59
C THR A 43 -1.94 4.46 -9.68
N SER A 44 -2.16 4.11 -8.41
CA SER A 44 -2.76 5.02 -7.42
C SER A 44 -2.12 4.82 -6.05
N VAL A 45 -2.21 5.83 -5.21
CA VAL A 45 -1.79 5.75 -3.81
C VAL A 45 -2.93 6.10 -2.88
N ILE A 46 -3.06 5.33 -1.81
CA ILE A 46 -3.97 5.54 -0.70
C ILE A 46 -3.16 6.20 0.43
N ASP A 47 -3.53 7.44 0.74
CA ASP A 47 -3.12 8.28 1.87
C ASP A 47 -4.28 9.22 2.25
N HIS A 48 -4.08 10.18 3.15
CA HIS A 48 -5.15 11.08 3.61
C HIS A 48 -5.71 12.05 2.55
N ARG A 49 -5.27 11.97 1.28
CA ARG A 49 -5.94 12.65 0.15
C ARG A 49 -7.15 11.88 -0.38
N LYS A 50 -7.31 10.62 0.00
CA LYS A 50 -8.40 9.73 -0.39
C LYS A 50 -9.37 9.57 0.77
N SER A 51 -10.67 9.51 0.50
CA SER A 51 -11.63 9.16 1.55
C SER A 51 -11.52 7.67 1.89
N PRO A 52 -11.94 7.23 3.09
CA PRO A 52 -12.01 5.80 3.42
C PRO A 52 -12.80 4.98 2.40
N ASP A 53 -13.95 5.47 1.94
CA ASP A 53 -14.77 4.78 0.93
C ASP A 53 -14.05 4.65 -0.41
N GLU A 54 -13.35 5.69 -0.84
CA GLU A 54 -12.54 5.66 -2.06
C GLU A 54 -11.39 4.65 -1.92
N ALA A 55 -10.71 4.64 -0.78
CA ALA A 55 -9.64 3.69 -0.49
C ALA A 55 -10.12 2.23 -0.51
N VAL A 56 -11.26 1.93 0.10
CA VAL A 56 -11.89 0.59 0.06
C VAL A 56 -12.22 0.18 -1.38
N ASN A 57 -12.78 1.10 -2.17
CA ASN A 57 -13.10 0.84 -3.58
C ASN A 57 -11.83 0.59 -4.43
N LEU A 58 -10.76 1.33 -4.19
CA LEU A 58 -9.46 1.10 -4.84
C LEU A 58 -8.91 -0.29 -4.51
N ILE A 59 -8.96 -0.72 -3.24
CA ILE A 59 -8.49 -2.05 -2.80
C ILE A 59 -9.31 -3.17 -3.46
N LYS A 60 -10.65 -3.07 -3.46
CA LYS A 60 -11.52 -4.11 -4.03
C LYS A 60 -11.28 -4.33 -5.53
N ASN A 61 -10.93 -3.28 -6.26
CA ASN A 61 -10.75 -3.31 -7.71
C ASN A 61 -9.27 -3.38 -8.16
N ALA A 62 -8.33 -3.41 -7.21
CA ALA A 62 -6.91 -3.51 -7.52
C ALA A 62 -6.55 -4.86 -8.15
N SER A 63 -5.59 -4.87 -9.08
CA SER A 63 -4.95 -6.12 -9.52
C SER A 63 -3.77 -6.49 -8.60
N VAL A 64 -3.05 -5.45 -8.15
CA VAL A 64 -1.97 -5.54 -7.17
C VAL A 64 -2.16 -4.46 -6.12
N ILE A 65 -1.96 -4.83 -4.86
CA ILE A 65 -1.83 -3.89 -3.75
C ILE A 65 -0.40 -3.95 -3.26
N PHE A 66 0.20 -2.79 -3.00
CA PHE A 66 1.57 -2.65 -2.54
C PHE A 66 1.61 -1.89 -1.21
N LEU A 67 1.88 -2.58 -0.10
CA LEU A 67 2.10 -1.97 1.20
C LEU A 67 3.54 -1.45 1.26
N MET A 68 3.68 -0.12 1.31
CA MET A 68 4.98 0.54 1.31
C MET A 68 5.76 0.30 2.62
N GLY A 69 7.09 0.34 2.57
CA GLY A 69 7.93 0.20 3.76
C GLY A 69 8.05 1.48 4.59
N ARG A 70 8.94 1.45 5.60
CA ARG A 70 9.25 2.50 6.61
C ARG A 70 8.55 2.28 7.96
N THR A 71 7.43 2.94 8.23
CA THR A 71 6.86 3.04 9.58
C THR A 71 5.79 1.98 9.81
N THR A 72 6.11 0.93 10.56
CA THR A 72 5.23 -0.24 10.71
C THR A 72 3.96 0.13 11.49
N LEU A 73 4.11 0.79 12.63
CA LEU A 73 2.98 1.12 13.50
C LEU A 73 2.05 2.15 12.86
N ALA A 74 2.61 3.18 12.21
CA ALA A 74 1.82 4.21 11.55
C ALA A 74 1.02 3.66 10.36
N GLN A 75 1.62 2.76 9.56
CA GLN A 75 0.90 2.14 8.45
C GLN A 75 -0.23 1.22 8.95
N MET A 76 -0.01 0.47 10.03
CA MET A 76 -1.07 -0.35 10.61
C MET A 76 -2.19 0.52 11.20
N ALA A 77 -1.85 1.58 11.93
CA ALA A 77 -2.83 2.54 12.43
C ALA A 77 -3.68 3.12 11.29
N PHE A 78 -3.05 3.50 10.18
CA PHE A 78 -3.74 3.98 8.98
C PHE A 78 -4.68 2.92 8.37
N ILE A 79 -4.21 1.66 8.24
CA ILE A 79 -5.04 0.55 7.74
C ILE A 79 -6.29 0.35 8.60
N LEU A 80 -6.15 0.44 9.92
CA LEU A 80 -7.25 0.31 10.87
C LEU A 80 -8.20 1.51 10.81
N GLU A 81 -7.66 2.73 10.82
CA GLU A 81 -8.41 3.99 10.72
C GLU A 81 -9.31 4.02 9.48
N TYR A 82 -8.78 3.55 8.34
CA TYR A 82 -9.49 3.57 7.06
C TYR A 82 -10.36 2.33 6.81
N GLY A 83 -10.44 1.40 7.78
CA GLY A 83 -11.25 0.18 7.64
C GLY A 83 -10.77 -0.76 6.53
N LEU A 84 -9.47 -0.76 6.23
CA LEU A 84 -8.91 -1.49 5.08
C LEU A 84 -8.62 -2.96 5.38
N THR A 85 -8.70 -3.40 6.64
CA THR A 85 -8.38 -4.77 7.07
C THR A 85 -9.18 -5.85 6.34
N GLU A 86 -10.52 -5.78 6.35
CA GLU A 86 -11.35 -6.80 5.68
C GLU A 86 -11.22 -6.75 4.14
N PRO A 87 -11.23 -5.56 3.48
CA PRO A 87 -10.93 -5.45 2.06
C PRO A 87 -9.57 -6.06 1.65
N LEU A 88 -8.53 -5.89 2.47
CA LEU A 88 -7.22 -6.50 2.23
C LEU A 88 -7.24 -8.02 2.42
N LYS A 89 -7.88 -8.50 3.49
CA LYS A 89 -7.94 -9.93 3.83
C LYS A 89 -8.67 -10.78 2.79
N TYR A 90 -9.71 -10.23 2.16
CA TYR A 90 -10.48 -10.91 1.10
C TYR A 90 -10.15 -10.40 -0.31
N HIS A 91 -9.03 -9.71 -0.47
CA HIS A 91 -8.59 -9.27 -1.79
C HIS A 91 -8.26 -10.49 -2.67
N ASN A 92 -8.85 -10.54 -3.88
CA ASN A 92 -8.66 -11.65 -4.82
C ASN A 92 -7.44 -11.49 -5.76
N GLY A 93 -6.71 -10.37 -5.64
CA GLY A 93 -5.49 -10.09 -6.39
C GLY A 93 -4.22 -10.39 -5.61
N VAL A 94 -3.11 -9.76 -6.00
CA VAL A 94 -1.81 -9.95 -5.34
C VAL A 94 -1.58 -8.82 -4.34
N ILE A 95 -1.17 -9.15 -3.12
CA ILE A 95 -0.67 -8.18 -2.14
C ILE A 95 0.84 -8.36 -1.98
N ILE A 96 1.57 -7.26 -2.09
CA ILE A 96 3.03 -7.21 -1.92
C ILE A 96 3.32 -6.29 -0.74
N GLY A 97 4.08 -6.78 0.23
CA GLY A 97 4.58 -5.98 1.36
C GLY A 97 6.07 -5.73 1.24
N LEU A 98 6.50 -4.47 1.39
CA LEU A 98 7.91 -4.10 1.45
C LEU A 98 8.30 -3.75 2.89
N SER A 99 9.26 -4.47 3.49
CA SER A 99 9.77 -4.17 4.84
C SER A 99 8.63 -4.06 5.87
N ALA A 100 8.35 -2.88 6.44
CA ALA A 100 7.19 -2.60 7.29
C ALA A 100 5.86 -3.11 6.71
N GLY A 101 5.66 -2.95 5.39
CA GLY A 101 4.48 -3.49 4.71
C GLY A 101 4.38 -5.00 4.78
N ALA A 102 5.51 -5.72 4.76
CA ALA A 102 5.51 -7.17 4.94
C ALA A 102 5.16 -7.59 6.37
N ILE A 103 5.69 -6.85 7.36
CA ILE A 103 5.39 -7.06 8.78
C ILE A 103 3.89 -6.88 9.04
N ASN A 104 3.26 -5.88 8.42
CA ASN A 104 1.84 -5.59 8.58
C ASN A 104 0.90 -6.61 7.91
N MET A 105 1.41 -7.54 7.09
CA MET A 105 0.61 -8.64 6.54
C MET A 105 0.51 -9.86 7.49
N ALA A 106 1.33 -9.92 8.54
CA ALA A 106 1.30 -11.04 9.46
C ALA A 106 0.08 -10.98 10.38
N LYS A 107 -0.35 -12.16 10.88
CA LYS A 107 -1.42 -12.23 11.90
C LYS A 107 -1.01 -11.54 13.21
N VAL A 108 0.27 -11.64 13.58
CA VAL A 108 0.87 -11.02 14.76
C VAL A 108 2.29 -10.61 14.38
N SER A 109 2.68 -9.40 14.78
CA SER A 109 4.03 -8.85 14.57
C SER A 109 4.56 -8.29 15.87
N LEU A 110 5.78 -8.69 16.23
CA LEU A 110 6.51 -8.14 17.37
C LEU A 110 7.37 -6.98 16.86
N CYS A 111 6.90 -5.76 17.11
CA CYS A 111 7.58 -4.55 16.70
C CYS A 111 8.26 -3.91 17.91
N SER A 112 9.56 -3.63 17.81
CA SER A 112 10.17 -2.60 18.66
C SER A 112 9.55 -1.24 18.30
N LYS A 113 9.43 -0.33 19.28
CA LYS A 113 8.94 1.03 19.02
C LYS A 113 9.75 1.64 17.87
N ASP A 114 9.07 2.22 16.89
CA ASP A 114 9.74 3.03 15.85
C ASP A 114 10.50 4.15 16.57
N ALA A 115 11.76 4.41 16.19
CA ALA A 115 12.50 5.55 16.73
C ALA A 115 11.79 6.83 16.26
N ASP A 116 11.40 7.68 17.22
CA ASP A 116 10.71 8.95 16.99
C ASP A 116 11.55 9.89 16.09
#